data_AF-A0A537FC03-F1
#
_entry.id   AF-A0A537FC03-F1
#
_cell.length_a   1.000
_cell.length_b   1.000
_cell.length_c   1.000
_cell.angle_alpha   90.00
_cell.angle_beta   90.00
_cell.angle_gamma   90.00
#
_symmetry.space_group_name_H-M   'P 1'
#
loop_
_entity.id
_entity.type
_entity.pdbx_description
1 polymer ?
#
loop_
_entity_poly.entity_id
_entity_poly.type
_entity_poly.pdbx_seq_one_letter_code
_entity_poly.pdbx_strand_id
1 'polypeptide(L)' 'AVCITHSHVVYQFRKELRERFFSVMNDCGAHRDIIEISYEWWPGRDKPELELSIFENGAKQEQLLAYCSPHGEWLQWVSH' A
#
# COMPACT_ATOMS: atom_id res chain seq x y z
N ALA A 1 2.03 -14.35 -9.48
CA ALA A 1 1.94 -13.20 -8.57
C ALA A 1 1.19 -13.55 -7.28
N VAL A 2 1.51 -12.87 -6.17
CA VAL A 2 0.68 -12.83 -4.94
C VAL A 2 0.06 -11.45 -4.81
N CYS A 3 -1.22 -11.39 -4.46
CA CYS A 3 -1.89 -10.15 -4.12
C CYS A 3 -1.97 -10.02 -2.60
N ILE A 4 -1.42 -8.94 -2.07
CA ILE A 4 -1.49 -8.57 -0.66
C ILE A 4 -2.39 -7.34 -0.58
N THR A 5 -3.44 -7.42 0.24
CA THR A 5 -4.34 -6.30 0.44
C THR A 5 -4.46 -6.02 1.92
N HIS A 6 -4.49 -4.75 2.28
CA HIS A 6 -4.72 -4.32 3.65
C HIS A 6 -5.43 -2.97 3.65
N SER A 7 -6.24 -2.76 4.69
CA SER A 7 -7.09 -1.59 4.84
C SER A 7 -7.05 -1.15 6.29
N HIS A 8 -6.47 0.03 6.54
CA HIS A 8 -6.33 0.61 7.86
C HIS A 8 -5.60 -0.30 8.86
N VAL A 9 -4.55 -1.01 8.42
CA VAL A 9 -3.79 -1.95 9.26
C VAL A 9 -2.36 -1.46 9.48
N VAL A 10 -1.63 -1.21 8.40
CA VAL A 10 -0.18 -0.97 8.45
C VAL A 10 0.12 0.41 9.04
N TYR A 11 -0.78 1.39 8.89
CA TYR A 11 -0.62 2.69 9.54
C TYR A 11 -0.71 2.60 11.08
N GLN A 12 -1.35 1.56 11.63
CA GLN A 12 -1.44 1.33 13.08
C GLN A 12 -0.18 0.68 13.64
N PHE A 13 0.69 0.13 12.78
CA PHE A 13 1.95 -0.44 13.23
C PHE A 13 2.85 0.64 13.83
N ARG A 14 3.55 0.27 14.90
CA ARG A 14 4.73 1.01 15.35
C ARG A 14 5.73 1.11 14.20
N LYS A 15 6.53 2.18 14.19
CA LYS A 15 7.46 2.49 13.11
C LYS A 15 8.34 1.29 12.75
N GLU A 16 8.89 0.60 13.73
CA GLU A 16 9.81 -0.54 13.53
C GLU A 16 9.11 -1.72 12.84
N LEU A 17 7.83 -1.97 13.20
CA LEU A 17 7.04 -3.04 12.58
C LEU A 17 6.63 -2.68 11.15
N ARG A 18 6.35 -1.39 10.90
CA ARG A 18 6.07 -0.88 9.55
C ARG A 18 7.27 -1.00 8.63
N GLU A 19 8.44 -0.58 9.11
CA GLU A 19 9.71 -0.73 8.37
C GLU A 19 10.00 -2.21 8.07
N ARG A 20 9.80 -3.08 9.06
CA ARG A 20 9.94 -4.53 8.87
C ARG A 20 8.95 -5.09 7.86
N PHE A 21 7.70 -4.66 7.88
CA PHE A 21 6.69 -5.06 6.91
C PHE A 21 7.14 -4.74 5.48
N PHE A 22 7.55 -3.50 5.22
CA PHE A 22 8.04 -3.10 3.90
C PHE A 22 9.35 -3.78 3.50
N SER A 23 10.25 -4.07 4.45
CA SER A 23 11.44 -4.87 4.18
C SER A 23 11.09 -6.27 3.68
N VAL A 24 10.15 -6.96 4.34
CA VAL A 24 9.71 -8.30 3.93
C VAL A 24 9.04 -8.26 2.56
N MET A 25 8.24 -7.23 2.27
CA MET A 25 7.62 -7.01 0.96
C MET A 25 8.68 -6.85 -0.15
N ASN A 26 9.71 -6.03 0.09
CA ASN A 26 10.82 -5.84 -0.85
C ASN A 26 11.62 -7.13 -1.08
N ASP A 27 11.99 -7.83 0.00
CA ASP A 27 12.74 -9.09 -0.09
C ASP A 27 11.97 -10.14 -0.88
N CYS A 28 10.66 -10.26 -0.62
CA CYS A 28 9.82 -11.17 -1.37
C CYS A 28 9.66 -10.72 -2.84
N GLY A 29 9.48 -9.42 -3.08
CA GLY A 29 9.34 -8.81 -4.41
C GLY A 29 10.58 -8.95 -5.30
N ALA A 30 11.76 -9.12 -4.70
CA ALA A 30 13.00 -9.43 -5.42
C ALA A 30 13.03 -10.86 -6.00
N HIS A 31 12.21 -11.78 -5.46
CA HIS A 31 12.23 -13.19 -5.84
C HIS A 31 10.95 -13.67 -6.52
N ARG A 32 9.86 -12.90 -6.46
CA ARG A 32 8.59 -13.21 -7.12
C ARG A 32 7.75 -11.96 -7.31
N ASP A 33 6.81 -12.03 -8.26
CA ASP A 33 5.88 -10.93 -8.45
C ASP A 33 4.92 -10.78 -7.26
N ILE A 34 4.80 -9.54 -6.77
CA ILE A 34 3.86 -9.13 -5.73
C ILE A 34 3.05 -7.95 -6.23
N ILE A 35 1.76 -8.00 -5.96
CA ILE A 35 0.84 -6.89 -6.14
C ILE A 35 0.36 -6.52 -4.73
N GLU A 36 0.57 -5.28 -4.33
CA GLU A 36 0.11 -4.74 -3.05
C GLU A 36 -0.96 -3.69 -3.33
N ILE A 37 -2.13 -3.87 -2.72
CA ILE A 37 -3.20 -2.88 -2.70
C ILE A 37 -3.29 -2.38 -1.26
N SER A 38 -2.72 -1.21 -1.04
CA SER A 38 -2.62 -0.57 0.27
C SER A 38 -3.74 0.45 0.39
N TYR A 39 -4.58 0.30 1.41
CA TYR A 39 -5.53 1.32 1.79
C TYR A 39 -5.20 1.83 3.20
N GLU A 40 -4.51 2.97 3.31
CA GLU A 40 -3.92 3.39 4.58
C GLU A 40 -4.04 4.91 4.82
N TRP A 41 -4.01 5.31 6.09
CA TRP A 41 -3.93 6.72 6.48
C TRP A 41 -2.54 7.02 7.02
N TRP A 42 -1.63 7.39 6.12
CA TRP A 42 -0.25 7.64 6.49
C TRP A 42 -0.08 8.91 7.33
N PRO A 43 0.87 8.92 8.31
CA PRO A 43 1.19 10.12 9.07
C PRO A 43 1.55 11.29 8.15
N GLY A 44 0.93 12.45 8.37
CA GLY A 44 1.17 13.66 7.57
C GLY A 44 0.32 13.75 6.29
N ARG A 45 -0.57 12.78 6.03
CA ARG A 45 -1.58 12.87 4.96
C ARG A 45 -2.90 13.40 5.49
N ASP A 46 -3.56 14.24 4.70
CA ASP A 46 -4.86 14.84 5.06
C ASP A 46 -6.02 13.82 5.01
N LYS A 47 -5.90 12.80 4.16
CA LYS A 47 -6.94 11.79 3.93
C LYS A 47 -6.32 10.43 3.60
N PRO A 48 -7.04 9.32 3.86
CA PRO A 48 -6.62 7.98 3.47
C PRO A 48 -6.40 7.83 1.96
N GLU A 49 -5.37 7.06 1.60
CA GLU A 49 -4.91 6.84 0.22
C GLU A 49 -5.07 5.36 -0.14
N LEU A 50 -5.63 5.10 -1.33
CA LEU A 50 -5.60 3.78 -1.97
C LEU A 50 -4.44 3.77 -2.96
N GLU A 51 -3.46 2.92 -2.72
CA GLU A 51 -2.22 2.83 -3.49
C GLU A 51 -2.06 1.42 -4.06
N LEU A 52 -1.53 1.34 -5.27
CA LEU A 52 -1.12 0.11 -5.93
C LEU A 52 0.40 0.08 -6.01
N SER A 53 0.99 -0.97 -5.45
CA SER A 53 2.41 -1.29 -5.63
C SER A 53 2.56 -2.59 -6.40
N ILE A 54 3.38 -2.58 -7.45
CA ILE A 54 3.71 -3.76 -8.26
C ILE A 54 5.20 -4.01 -8.14
N PHE A 55 5.55 -5.19 -7.67
CA PHE A 55 6.89 -5.73 -7.64
C PHE A 55 7.01 -6.73 -8.77
N GLU A 56 7.80 -6.41 -9.79
CA GLU A 56 8.01 -7.28 -10.96
C GLU A 56 9.49 -7.18 -11.37
N ASN A 57 10.12 -8.34 -11.61
CA ASN A 57 11.55 -8.43 -11.95
C ASN A 57 12.47 -7.68 -10.95
N GLY A 58 12.10 -7.65 -9.66
CA GLY A 58 12.85 -6.96 -8.61
C GLY A 58 12.75 -5.43 -8.61
N ALA A 59 11.89 -4.86 -9.46
CA ALA A 59 11.57 -3.43 -9.45
C ALA A 59 10.21 -3.18 -8.81
N LYS A 60 10.10 -2.16 -7.95
CA LYS A 60 8.84 -1.67 -7.38
C LYS A 60 8.34 -0.46 -8.17
N GLN A 61 7.10 -0.51 -8.61
CA GLN A 61 6.35 0.64 -9.11
C GLN A 61 5.21 0.94 -8.15
N GLU A 62 4.93 2.21 -7.87
CA GLU A 62 3.89 2.63 -6.94
C GLU A 62 3.01 3.69 -7.61
N GLN A 63 1.69 3.55 -7.46
CA GLN A 63 0.70 4.45 -8.05
C GLN A 63 -0.41 4.73 -7.03
N LEU A 64 -0.68 6.01 -6.77
CA LEU A 64 -1.89 6.43 -6.08
C LEU A 64 -3.09 6.20 -7.01
N LEU A 65 -4.10 5.46 -6.54
CA LEU A 65 -5.33 5.16 -7.30
C LEU A 65 -6.50 6.05 -6.89
N ALA A 66 -6.63 6.32 -5.59
CA ALA A 66 -7.77 7.06 -5.07
C ALA A 66 -7.51 7.63 -3.68
N TYR A 67 -8.37 8.55 -3.28
CA TYR A 67 -8.59 8.91 -1.88
C TYR A 67 -9.88 8.29 -1.37
N CYS A 68 -9.98 7.99 -0.09
CA CYS A 68 -11.16 7.28 0.43
C CYS A 68 -11.63 7.79 1.81
N SER A 69 -12.91 7.55 2.14
CA SER A 69 -13.43 7.73 3.50
C SER A 69 -12.85 6.67 4.45
N PRO A 70 -12.34 7.05 5.64
CA PRO A 70 -11.83 6.09 6.64
C PRO A 70 -12.81 4.95 6.99
N HIS A 71 -14.10 5.15 6.77
CA HIS A 71 -15.16 4.18 7.08
C HIS A 71 -15.86 3.59 5.84
N GLY A 72 -15.28 3.77 4.64
CA GLY A 72 -15.74 3.12 3.41
C GLY A 72 -16.94 3.77 2.72
N GLU A 73 -17.31 4.99 3.12
CA GLU A 73 -18.49 5.69 2.58
C GLU A 73 -18.29 6.19 1.15
N TRP A 74 -17.06 6.54 0.78
CA TRP A 74 -16.74 7.05 -0.55
C TRP A 74 -15.30 6.71 -0.94
N LEU A 75 -15.09 6.68 -2.26
CA LEU A 75 -13.80 6.54 -2.90
C LEU A 75 -13.76 7.52 -4.08
N GLN A 76 -12.73 8.36 -4.10
CA GLN A 76 -12.47 9.38 -5.11
C GLN A 76 -11.23 8.98 -5.90
N TRP A 77 -11.45 8.37 -7.06
CA TRP A 77 -10.38 8.02 -8.00
C TRP A 77 -9.57 9.25 -8.42
N VAL A 78 -8.25 9.10 -8.49
CA VAL A 78 -7.41 10.10 -9.16
C VAL A 78 -7.57 9.89 -10.67
N SER A 79 -7.94 10.93 -11.40
CA SER A 79 -8.10 10.87 -12.86
C SER A 79 -6.76 10.56 -13.53
N HIS A 80 -6.78 9.64 -14.49
CA HIS A 80 -5.68 9.40 -15.43
C HIS A 80 -5.61 10.48 -16.50
#